data_AF-A0AAD9JBR0-F1
#
_entry.id   AF-A0AAD9JBR0-F1
#
_cell.length_a   1.000
_cell.length_b   1.000
_cell.length_c   1.000
_cell.angle_alpha   90.00
_cell.angle_beta   90.00
_cell.angle_gamma   90.00
#
_symmetry.space_group_name_H-M   'P 1'
#
loop_
_entity.id
_entity.type
_entity.pdbx_description
1 polymer ?
#
loop_
_entity_poly.entity_id
_entity_poly.type
_entity_poly.pdbx_seq_one_letter_code
_entity_poly.pdbx_strand_id
1 'polypeptide(L)'
;MYTNIKQDTVCLDDSKPRWEEYSPYKYPVKGTRFLAFKVPLEQSICFRLPKDKWLRPNDLLELLDKDNYKLGLIIDLTNTARYYKPEFQYLLLLFHNWPL
;
A
#
# COMPACT_ATOMS: atom_id res chain seq x y z
N MET A 1 31.28 16.97 -13.19
CA MET A 1 30.05 17.05 -12.38
C MET A 1 28.91 16.44 -13.17
N TYR A 2 28.67 15.15 -12.99
CA TYR A 2 27.38 14.47 -13.22
C TYR A 2 27.47 13.17 -12.43
N THR A 3 27.01 13.17 -11.18
CA THR A 3 26.96 11.93 -10.40
C THR A 3 25.83 11.09 -10.96
N ASN A 4 26.20 9.97 -11.57
CA ASN A 4 25.32 8.86 -11.91
C ASN A 4 24.52 8.47 -10.67
N ILE A 5 23.27 8.93 -10.59
CA ILE A 5 22.28 8.30 -9.74
C ILE A 5 21.96 7.00 -10.47
N LYS A 6 22.62 5.91 -10.06
CA LYS A 6 22.06 4.59 -10.30
C LYS A 6 20.65 4.67 -9.73
N GLN A 7 19.64 4.68 -10.60
CA GLN A 7 18.30 4.31 -10.19
C GLN A 7 18.48 2.91 -9.62
N ASP A 8 18.56 2.83 -8.30
CA ASP A 8 18.48 1.58 -7.56
C ASP A 8 17.21 0.91 -8.08
N THR A 9 17.44 -0.03 -8.97
CA THR A 9 16.39 -0.77 -9.62
C THR A 9 15.68 -1.41 -8.45
N VAL A 10 14.40 -1.07 -8.24
CA VAL A 10 13.58 -1.76 -7.22
C VAL A 10 13.45 -3.19 -7.71
N CYS A 11 14.49 -4.00 -7.48
CA CYS A 11 14.36 -5.42 -7.51
C CYS A 11 13.33 -5.70 -6.43
N LEU A 12 12.16 -6.22 -6.83
CA LEU A 12 11.39 -7.09 -5.97
C LEU A 12 12.25 -8.33 -5.74
N ASP A 13 13.38 -8.13 -5.07
CA ASP A 13 14.42 -9.12 -4.81
C ASP A 13 13.76 -10.14 -3.89
N ASP A 14 13.72 -11.39 -4.36
CA ASP A 14 13.10 -12.57 -3.74
C ASP A 14 11.57 -12.57 -3.47
N SER A 15 10.85 -11.45 -3.64
CA SER A 15 9.40 -11.35 -3.31
C SER A 15 8.43 -11.61 -4.47
N LYS A 16 8.94 -11.75 -5.69
CA LYS A 16 8.14 -11.84 -6.93
C LYS A 16 7.08 -12.97 -6.94
N PRO A 17 7.33 -14.20 -6.43
CA PRO A 17 6.29 -15.24 -6.44
C PRO A 17 5.19 -15.01 -5.39
N ARG A 18 5.53 -14.51 -4.20
CA ARG A 18 4.60 -14.52 -3.05
C ARG A 18 3.68 -13.31 -3.01
N TRP A 19 4.14 -12.11 -3.40
CA TRP A 19 3.34 -10.89 -3.25
C TRP A 19 2.05 -10.93 -4.11
N GLU A 20 2.13 -11.47 -5.32
CA GLU A 20 1.01 -11.58 -6.27
C GLU A 20 -0.05 -12.60 -5.83
N GLU A 21 0.33 -13.56 -4.98
CA GLU A 21 -0.55 -14.61 -4.45
C GLU A 21 -1.36 -14.15 -3.23
N TYR A 22 -0.86 -13.17 -2.46
CA TYR A 22 -1.58 -12.65 -1.31
C TYR A 22 -2.76 -11.76 -1.72
N SER A 23 -3.90 -11.96 -1.06
CA SER A 23 -5.03 -11.03 -1.10
C SER A 23 -4.62 -9.65 -0.59
N PRO A 24 -5.22 -8.55 -1.09
CA PRO A 24 -4.94 -7.19 -0.61
C PRO A 24 -5.06 -7.05 0.91
N TYR A 25 -6.14 -7.57 1.48
CA TYR A 25 -6.42 -7.68 2.91
C TYR A 25 -7.40 -8.84 3.17
N LYS A 26 -7.68 -9.09 4.44
CA LYS A 26 -8.73 -10.02 4.90
C LYS A 26 -9.59 -9.33 5.96
N TYR A 27 -10.40 -10.07 6.70
CA TYR A 27 -11.18 -9.52 7.81
C TYR A 27 -10.30 -8.88 8.89
N PRO A 28 -10.78 -7.80 9.56
CA PRO A 28 -10.13 -7.25 10.73
C PRO A 28 -9.87 -8.31 11.79
N VAL A 29 -8.78 -8.14 12.54
CA VAL A 29 -8.43 -9.04 13.63
C VAL A 29 -9.52 -8.98 14.70
N LYS A 30 -10.16 -10.13 14.96
CA LYS A 30 -11.31 -10.24 15.87
C LYS A 30 -11.02 -9.60 17.23
N GLY A 31 -11.94 -8.76 17.70
CA GLY A 31 -11.82 -8.05 18.97
C GLY A 31 -10.89 -6.83 18.94
N THR A 32 -10.40 -6.43 17.78
CA THR A 32 -9.54 -5.25 17.61
C THR A 32 -10.03 -4.36 16.46
N ARG A 33 -9.40 -3.19 16.30
CA ARG A 33 -9.56 -2.33 15.12
C ARG A 33 -8.43 -2.51 14.10
N PHE A 34 -7.59 -3.55 14.25
CA PHE A 34 -6.46 -3.78 13.36
C PHE A 34 -6.92 -4.51 12.10
N LEU A 35 -6.52 -3.94 10.96
CA LEU A 35 -6.66 -4.54 9.65
C LEU A 35 -5.27 -4.72 9.04
N ALA A 36 -4.88 -5.96 8.80
CA ALA A 36 -3.64 -6.27 8.09
C ALA A 36 -3.91 -6.28 6.59
N PHE A 37 -3.05 -5.59 5.84
CA PHE A 37 -3.05 -5.57 4.38
C PHE A 37 -1.63 -5.78 3.86
N LYS A 38 -1.50 -6.33 2.65
CA LYS A 38 -0.19 -6.44 1.99
C LYS A 38 0.27 -5.06 1.52
N VAL A 39 1.59 -4.87 1.42
CA VAL A 39 2.18 -3.59 1.02
C VAL A 39 1.65 -3.15 -0.36
N PRO A 40 1.06 -1.96 -0.49
CA PRO A 40 0.73 -1.40 -1.79
C PRO A 40 2.00 -0.95 -2.52
N LEU A 41 1.96 -0.96 -3.85
CA LEU A 41 3.12 -0.68 -4.70
C LEU A 41 2.90 0.57 -5.54
N GLU A 42 3.95 1.36 -5.73
CA GLU A 42 3.91 2.49 -6.67
C GLU A 42 3.55 2.05 -8.08
N GLN A 43 3.03 3.01 -8.84
CA GLN A 43 2.61 2.82 -10.23
C GLN A 43 3.73 2.20 -11.09
N SER A 44 4.97 2.65 -10.92
CA SER A 44 6.14 2.16 -11.65
C SER A 44 6.45 0.69 -11.36
N ILE A 45 6.19 0.23 -10.12
CA ILE A 45 6.37 -1.16 -9.72
C ILE A 45 5.20 -2.01 -10.25
N CYS A 46 3.96 -1.51 -10.11
CA CYS A 46 2.77 -2.19 -10.62
C CYS A 46 2.86 -2.47 -12.12
N PHE A 47 3.41 -1.57 -12.94
CA PHE A 47 3.59 -1.79 -14.38
C PHE A 47 4.41 -3.03 -14.75
N ARG A 48 5.12 -3.64 -13.80
CA ARG A 48 5.88 -4.88 -13.99
C ARG A 48 5.09 -6.15 -13.64
N LEU A 49 3.84 -5.99 -13.20
CA LEU A 49 2.93 -7.05 -12.76
C LEU A 49 1.73 -7.15 -13.72
N PRO A 50 1.06 -8.32 -13.80
CA PRO A 50 -0.24 -8.44 -14.47
C PRO A 50 -1.25 -7.44 -13.90
N LYS A 51 -2.08 -6.84 -14.76
CA LYS A 51 -2.98 -5.73 -14.37
C LYS A 51 -3.98 -6.10 -13.28
N ASP A 52 -4.44 -7.34 -13.27
CA ASP A 52 -5.33 -7.93 -12.26
C ASP A 52 -4.67 -8.11 -10.88
N LYS A 53 -3.34 -7.98 -10.81
CA LYS A 53 -2.56 -8.08 -9.56
C LYS A 53 -2.18 -6.72 -8.97
N TRP A 54 -2.51 -5.62 -9.64
CA TRP A 54 -2.14 -4.30 -9.17
C TRP A 54 -2.80 -3.98 -7.83
N LEU A 55 -2.02 -3.34 -6.95
CA LEU A 55 -2.51 -2.79 -5.71
C LEU A 55 -1.68 -1.54 -5.40
N ARG A 56 -2.12 -0.41 -5.93
CA ARG A 56 -1.56 0.90 -5.60
C ARG A 56 -2.16 1.39 -4.29
N PRO A 57 -1.54 2.39 -3.64
CA PRO A 57 -2.08 2.97 -2.41
C PRO A 57 -3.55 3.44 -2.54
N ASN A 58 -3.94 4.07 -3.66
CA ASN A 58 -5.33 4.45 -3.91
C ASN A 58 -6.26 3.26 -4.13
N ASP A 59 -5.80 2.22 -4.84
CA ASP A 59 -6.59 1.00 -5.06
C ASP A 59 -6.94 0.34 -3.71
N LEU A 60 -5.99 0.33 -2.75
CA LEU A 60 -6.24 -0.16 -1.40
C LEU A 60 -7.33 0.65 -0.69
N LEU A 61 -7.30 1.98 -0.76
CA LEU A 61 -8.34 2.81 -0.14
C LEU A 61 -9.72 2.56 -0.74
N GLU A 62 -9.82 2.49 -2.06
CA GLU A 62 -11.08 2.27 -2.76
C GLU A 62 -11.68 0.91 -2.40
N LEU A 63 -10.85 -0.14 -2.31
CA LEU A 63 -11.29 -1.47 -1.86
C LEU A 63 -11.82 -1.44 -0.42
N LEU A 64 -11.08 -0.78 0.49
CA LEU A 64 -11.48 -0.66 1.88
C LEU A 64 -12.77 0.14 2.06
N ASP A 65 -12.92 1.24 1.33
CA ASP A 65 -14.13 2.05 1.36
C ASP A 65 -15.36 1.28 0.87
N LYS A 66 -15.19 0.50 -0.22
CA LYS A 66 -16.22 -0.39 -0.76
C LYS A 66 -16.67 -1.46 0.25
N ASP A 67 -15.74 -1.95 1.08
CA ASP A 67 -16.03 -2.90 2.15
C ASP A 67 -16.41 -2.22 3.48
N ASN A 68 -16.67 -0.90 3.46
CA ASN A 68 -17.05 -0.08 4.60
C ASN A 68 -16.02 -0.05 5.75
N TYR A 69 -14.73 -0.17 5.41
CA TYR A 69 -13.61 0.04 6.31
C TYR A 69 -13.06 1.47 6.19
N LYS A 70 -12.96 2.17 7.32
CA LYS A 70 -12.32 3.50 7.41
C LYS A 70 -10.97 3.36 8.10
N LEU A 71 -9.88 3.63 7.39
CA LEU A 71 -8.52 3.59 7.95
C LEU A 71 -8.21 4.87 8.73
N GLY A 72 -7.99 4.78 10.04
CA GLY A 72 -7.58 5.95 10.85
C GLY A 72 -6.07 6.15 10.96
N LEU A 73 -5.27 5.09 10.81
CA LEU A 73 -3.82 5.10 10.98
C LEU A 73 -3.21 3.96 10.17
N ILE A 74 -2.05 4.22 9.56
CA ILE A 74 -1.23 3.20 8.91
C ILE A 74 0.05 3.04 9.72
N ILE A 75 0.39 1.78 10.05
CA ILE A 75 1.67 1.40 10.65
C ILE A 75 2.43 0.61 9.59
N ASP A 76 3.45 1.23 8.98
CA ASP A 76 4.32 0.58 8.00
C ASP A 76 5.47 -0.14 8.70
N LEU A 77 5.60 -1.45 8.44
CA LEU A 77 6.60 -2.34 9.04
C LEU A 77 7.61 -2.88 8.00
N THR A 78 7.68 -2.31 6.80
CA THR A 78 8.50 -2.83 5.70
C THR A 78 9.99 -2.51 5.80
N ASN A 79 10.39 -1.65 6.75
CA ASN A 79 11.75 -1.13 6.91
C ASN A 79 12.38 -0.66 5.57
N THR A 80 11.58 -0.05 4.70
CA THR A 80 12.06 0.51 3.42
C THR A 80 11.08 1.53 2.85
N ALA A 81 11.58 2.56 2.16
CA ALA A 81 10.77 3.53 1.42
C ALA A 81 10.61 3.18 -0.08
N ARG A 82 10.98 1.97 -0.48
CA ARG A 82 11.07 1.56 -1.89
C ARG A 82 9.73 1.21 -2.54
N TYR A 83 8.72 0.84 -1.75
CA TYR A 83 7.47 0.29 -2.28
C TYR A 83 6.44 1.36 -2.64
N TYR A 84 6.31 2.37 -1.80
CA TYR A 84 5.40 3.49 -2.04
C TYR A 84 5.90 4.76 -1.36
N LYS A 85 5.59 5.91 -1.96
CA LYS A 85 5.72 7.20 -1.29
C LYS A 85 4.55 7.39 -0.33
N PRO A 86 4.80 7.68 0.95
CA PRO A 86 3.78 8.14 1.88
C PRO A 86 3.36 9.56 1.44
N GLU A 87 2.52 9.67 0.43
CA GLU A 87 1.91 10.95 0.08
C GLU A 87 0.95 11.34 1.20
N PHE A 88 1.09 12.54 1.75
CA PHE A 88 0.32 13.02 2.92
C PHE A 88 -1.21 13.05 2.73
N GLN A 89 -1.71 12.69 1.54
CA GLN A 89 -3.13 12.65 1.19
C GLN A 89 -3.97 11.77 2.14
N TYR A 90 -3.37 10.73 2.74
CA TYR A 90 -4.05 9.82 3.68
C TYR A 90 -4.39 10.46 5.04
N LEU A 91 -3.69 11.53 5.44
CA LEU A 91 -3.93 12.19 6.73
C LEU A 91 -5.09 13.21 6.66
N LEU A 92 -5.26 13.88 5.52
CA LEU A 92 -6.25 14.96 5.36
C LEU A 92 -7.69 14.46 5.14
N LEU A 93 -7.86 13.27 4.57
CA LEU A 93 -9.19 12.67 4.37
C LEU A 93 -9.85 12.18 5.68
N LEU A 94 -9.08 12.07 6.77
CA LEU A 94 -9.55 11.53 8.05
C LEU A 94 -10.14 12.56 9.00
N PHE A 95 -9.83 13.84 8.83
CA PHE A 95 -10.36 14.89 9.70
C PHE A 95 -11.66 15.52 9.19
N HIS A 96 -12.03 15.34 7.92
CA HIS A 96 -13.21 16.00 7.35
C HIS A 96 -14.54 15.23 7.51
N ASN A 97 -14.52 13.97 7.97
CA ASN A 97 -15.73 13.13 8.07
C ASN A 97 -15.90 12.44 9.43
N TRP A 98 -15.27 12.93 10.50
CA TRP A 98 -15.60 12.46 11.85
C TRP A 98 -16.83 13.21 12.36
N PRO A 99 -17.98 12.55 12.59
CA PRO A 99 -19.08 13.21 13.29
C PRO A 99 -18.66 13.44 14.74
N LEU A 100 -18.75 14.70 15.18
CA LEU A 100 -18.83 15.03 16.61
C LEU A 100 -20.15 14.53 17.19
#